data_AF-A0A935I1L1-F1
#
_entry.id   AF-A0A935I1L1-F1
#
_cell.length_a   1.000
_cell.length_b   1.000
_cell.length_c   1.000
_cell.angle_alpha   90.00
_cell.angle_beta   90.00
_cell.angle_gamma   90.00
#
_symmetry.space_group_name_H-M   'P 1'
#
loop_
_entity.id
_entity.type
_entity.pdbx_description
1 polymer ?
#
loop_
_entity_poly.entity_id
_entity_poly.type
_entity_poly.pdbx_seq_one_letter_code
_entity_poly.pdbx_strand_id
1 'polypeptide(L)'
;MEKFIIDDRIFTIKFSCDVGKCKGACCTLKGAGGAPLLNEEVQIIKRNIKTVEKYLSENHIEVIEREGFLVGEKDDYSINSYARSRRHITTVKLIS
;
A
#
# COMPACT_ATOMS: atom_id res chain seq x y z
N MET A 1 32.11 26.58 4.71
CA MET A 1 31.89 25.41 5.58
C MET A 1 30.40 25.28 5.76
N GLU A 2 29.79 24.28 5.15
CA GLU A 2 28.33 24.09 5.18
C GLU A 2 27.88 23.61 6.56
N LYS A 3 26.72 24.10 7.00
CA LYS A 3 26.18 23.85 8.34
C LYS A 3 24.97 22.92 8.22
N PHE A 4 25.22 21.63 8.34
CA PHE A 4 24.17 20.61 8.33
C PHE A 4 23.43 20.62 9.68
N ILE A 5 22.09 20.65 9.63
CA ILE A 5 21.23 20.39 10.78
C ILE A 5 20.88 18.91 10.70
N ILE A 6 21.38 18.12 11.66
CA ILE A 6 21.16 16.68 11.73
C ILE A 6 20.25 16.40 12.92
N ASP A 7 19.21 15.61 12.70
CA ASP A 7 18.26 15.18 13.71
C ASP A 7 18.95 14.18 14.67
N ASP A 8 18.90 14.43 15.98
CA ASP A 8 19.54 13.61 17.01
C ASP A 8 18.93 12.21 17.13
N ARG A 9 17.67 12.04 16.68
CA ARG A 9 16.98 10.74 16.66
C ARG A 9 17.61 9.76 15.66
N ILE A 10 18.51 10.19 14.78
CA ILE A 10 19.25 9.30 13.87
C ILE A 10 20.03 8.21 14.62
N PHE A 11 20.47 8.47 15.86
CA PHE A 11 21.19 7.51 16.68
C PHE A 11 20.27 6.50 17.41
N THR A 12 18.97 6.80 17.52
CA THR A 12 18.02 6.04 18.36
C THR A 12 16.93 5.34 17.56
N ILE A 13 16.45 5.96 16.47
CA ILE A 13 15.47 5.37 15.54
C ILE A 13 16.07 4.14 14.86
N LYS A 14 15.30 3.05 14.83
CA LYS A 14 15.63 1.86 14.06
C LYS A 14 15.04 1.98 12.66
N PHE A 15 15.92 2.00 11.66
CA PHE A 15 15.53 2.02 10.24
C PHE A 15 14.75 0.77 9.82
N SER A 16 14.97 -0.37 10.48
CA SER A 16 14.27 -1.63 10.22
C SER A 16 13.50 -2.11 11.44
N CYS A 17 12.41 -2.84 11.20
CA CYS A 17 11.56 -3.41 12.25
C CYS A 17 12.26 -4.55 12.99
N ASP A 18 12.21 -4.52 14.32
CA ASP A 18 12.62 -5.65 15.15
C ASP A 18 11.50 -6.70 15.20
N VAL A 19 11.51 -7.61 14.21
CA VAL A 19 10.51 -8.67 14.05
C VAL A 19 10.49 -9.63 15.25
N GLY A 20 11.63 -9.82 15.93
CA GLY A 20 11.71 -10.65 17.13
C GLY A 20 10.92 -10.05 18.30
N LYS A 21 10.95 -8.72 18.46
CA LYS A 21 10.15 -7.99 19.45
C LYS A 21 8.69 -7.83 19.05
N CYS A 22 8.41 -7.39 17.81
CA CYS A 22 7.04 -7.07 17.41
C CYS A 22 6.22 -8.30 16.97
N LYS A 23 6.87 -9.41 16.59
CA LYS A 23 6.23 -10.64 16.05
C LYS A 23 5.24 -10.36 14.91
N GLY A 24 5.54 -9.35 14.09
CA GLY A 24 4.68 -8.89 13.00
C GLY A 24 3.52 -7.97 13.42
N ALA A 25 3.28 -7.72 14.72
CA ALA A 25 2.10 -6.99 15.20
C ALA A 25 1.87 -5.65 14.49
N CYS A 26 2.92 -4.84 14.30
CA CYS A 26 2.82 -3.56 13.58
C CYS A 26 2.45 -3.69 12.09
N CYS A 27 2.73 -4.84 11.47
CA CYS A 27 2.43 -5.14 10.07
C CYS A 27 1.12 -5.94 9.90
N THR A 28 0.64 -6.62 10.94
CA THR A 28 -0.61 -7.40 10.95
C THR A 28 -1.79 -6.66 11.57
N LEU A 29 -1.54 -5.58 12.31
CA LEU A 29 -2.59 -4.62 12.66
C LEU A 29 -3.20 -4.03 11.39
N LYS A 30 -4.42 -3.47 11.50
CA LYS A 30 -5.00 -2.64 10.44
C LYS A 30 -4.13 -1.40 10.25
N GLY A 31 -3.11 -1.52 9.42
CA GLY A 31 -2.48 -0.36 8.84
C GLY A 31 -3.54 0.45 8.11
N ALA A 32 -3.30 1.76 8.06
CA ALA A 32 -3.63 2.43 6.83
C ALA A 32 -2.70 1.74 5.76
N GLY A 33 -3.22 1.17 4.66
CA GLY A 33 -2.51 0.38 3.60
C GLY A 33 -2.50 0.92 2.13
N GLY A 34 -1.33 1.22 1.56
CA GLY A 34 -1.16 1.92 0.26
C GLY A 34 -1.38 3.45 0.28
N ALA A 35 -0.46 4.24 -0.28
CA ALA A 35 -0.68 5.67 -0.53
C ALA A 35 -1.90 5.88 -1.45
N PRO A 36 -2.62 7.01 -1.38
CA PRO A 36 -3.59 7.33 -2.41
C PRO A 36 -2.88 7.49 -3.76
N LEU A 37 -3.47 6.90 -4.80
CA LEU A 37 -2.96 6.93 -6.18
C LEU A 37 -3.26 8.27 -6.84
N LEU A 38 -2.27 8.83 -7.51
CA LEU A 38 -2.44 9.97 -8.40
C LEU A 38 -3.24 9.57 -9.66
N ASN A 39 -3.95 10.53 -10.24
CA ASN A 39 -4.77 10.29 -11.44
C ASN A 39 -3.93 9.78 -12.62
N GLU A 40 -2.66 10.21 -12.71
CA GLU A 40 -1.67 9.79 -13.70
C GLU A 40 -1.27 8.31 -13.50
N GLU A 41 -1.04 7.89 -12.26
CA GLU A 41 -0.70 6.51 -11.88
C GLU A 41 -1.85 5.56 -12.22
N VAL A 42 -3.09 5.96 -11.95
CA VAL A 42 -4.29 5.20 -12.34
C VAL A 42 -4.33 4.92 -13.85
N GLN A 43 -3.97 5.89 -14.70
CA GLN A 43 -3.92 5.67 -16.17
C GLN A 43 -2.73 4.79 -16.59
N ILE A 44 -1.63 4.77 -15.84
CA ILE A 44 -0.51 3.84 -16.08
C ILE A 44 -0.94 2.42 -15.72
N ILE A 45 -1.55 2.21 -14.55
CA ILE A 45 -2.04 0.90 -14.09
C ILE A 45 -3.09 0.35 -15.07
N LYS A 46 -4.09 1.16 -15.44
CA LYS A 46 -5.16 0.76 -16.38
C LYS A 46 -4.65 0.26 -17.73
N ARG A 47 -3.55 0.85 -18.24
CA ARG A 47 -2.91 0.43 -19.50
C ARG A 47 -2.10 -0.86 -19.37
N ASN A 48 -1.62 -1.19 -18.18
CA ASN A 48 -0.71 -2.32 -17.94
C ASN A 48 -1.36 -3.50 -17.20
N ILE A 49 -2.58 -3.37 -16.69
CA ILE A 49 -3.23 -4.38 -15.84
C ILE A 49 -3.21 -5.79 -16.47
N LYS A 50 -3.53 -5.90 -17.77
CA LYS A 50 -3.48 -7.16 -18.54
C LYS A 50 -2.09 -7.80 -18.64
N THR A 51 -1.04 -6.99 -18.61
CA THR A 51 0.35 -7.47 -18.59
C THR A 51 0.74 -7.98 -17.20
N VAL A 52 0.08 -7.48 -16.15
CA VAL A 52 0.31 -7.84 -14.74
C VAL A 52 -0.56 -9.02 -14.29
N GLU A 53 -1.76 -9.21 -14.86
CA GLU A 53 -2.70 -10.30 -14.56
C GLU A 53 -2.03 -11.69 -14.49
N LYS A 54 -1.08 -11.99 -15.39
CA LYS A 54 -0.31 -13.25 -15.40
C LYS A 54 0.59 -13.49 -14.18
N TYR A 55 0.79 -12.49 -13.33
CA TYR A 55 1.52 -12.58 -12.06
C TYR A 55 0.60 -12.53 -10.83
N LEU A 56 -0.71 -12.36 -11.04
CA LEU A 56 -1.71 -12.38 -9.97
C LEU A 56 -2.24 -13.79 -9.78
N SER A 57 -2.62 -14.15 -8.55
CA SER A 57 -3.37 -15.40 -8.32
C SER A 57 -4.81 -15.26 -8.81
N GLU A 58 -5.45 -16.38 -9.16
CA GLU A 58 -6.85 -16.45 -9.60
C GLU A 58 -7.81 -15.66 -8.69
N ASN A 59 -7.68 -15.81 -7.37
CA ASN A 59 -8.46 -15.06 -6.36
C ASN A 59 -8.36 -13.52 -6.48
N HIS A 60 -7.26 -12.98 -7.02
CA HIS A 60 -7.08 -11.54 -7.24
C HIS A 60 -7.63 -11.12 -8.61
N ILE A 61 -7.52 -11.98 -9.63
CA ILE A 61 -8.09 -11.76 -10.96
C ILE A 61 -9.61 -11.67 -10.87
N GLU A 62 -10.27 -12.63 -10.21
CA GLU A 62 -11.74 -12.62 -9.99
C GLU A 62 -12.24 -11.34 -9.31
N VAL A 63 -11.43 -10.75 -8.43
CA VAL A 63 -11.77 -9.52 -7.69
C VAL A 63 -11.64 -8.30 -8.59
N ILE A 64 -10.58 -8.25 -9.41
CA ILE A 64 -10.39 -7.18 -10.40
C ILE A 64 -11.49 -7.23 -11.47
N GLU A 65 -11.94 -8.42 -11.87
CA GLU A 65 -13.05 -8.59 -12.81
C GLU A 65 -14.40 -8.21 -12.19
N ARG A 66 -14.66 -8.59 -10.92
CA ARG A 66 -15.95 -8.33 -10.24
C ARG A 66 -16.11 -6.90 -9.72
N GLU A 67 -15.07 -6.37 -9.07
CA GLU A 67 -15.11 -5.11 -8.31
C GLU A 67 -14.26 -4.00 -8.96
N GLY A 68 -13.49 -4.31 -10.01
CA GLY A 68 -12.53 -3.38 -10.61
C GLY A 68 -11.20 -3.33 -9.85
N PHE A 69 -10.14 -2.82 -10.50
CA PHE A 69 -8.79 -2.73 -9.91
C PHE A 69 -8.58 -1.52 -8.96
N LEU A 70 -9.61 -0.70 -8.73
CA LEU A 70 -9.55 0.51 -7.90
C LEU A 70 -10.64 0.46 -6.82
N VAL A 71 -10.31 0.99 -5.64
CA VAL A 71 -11.25 1.30 -4.55
C VAL A 71 -10.98 2.72 -4.07
N GLY A 72 -12.02 3.44 -3.63
CA GLY A 72 -11.89 4.78 -3.06
C GLY A 72 -12.64 5.84 -3.86
N GLU A 73 -12.39 7.09 -3.52
CA GLU A 73 -12.99 8.27 -4.16
C GLU A 73 -11.92 9.06 -4.92
N LYS A 74 -12.35 10.11 -5.64
CA LYS A 74 -11.43 10.96 -6.38
C LYS A 74 -10.37 11.55 -5.44
N ASP A 75 -9.10 11.39 -5.82
CA ASP A 75 -7.92 11.82 -5.07
C ASP A 75 -7.66 11.04 -3.74
N ASP A 76 -8.40 9.94 -3.49
CA ASP A 76 -8.16 8.93 -2.42
C ASP A 76 -8.28 7.49 -2.96
N TYR A 77 -7.85 7.26 -4.21
CA TYR A 77 -7.91 5.94 -4.85
C TYR A 77 -6.82 5.00 -4.33
N SER A 78 -7.12 3.71 -4.22
CA SER A 78 -6.20 2.64 -3.83
C SER A 78 -6.37 1.42 -4.74
N ILE A 79 -5.33 0.60 -4.88
CA ILE A 79 -5.42 -0.64 -5.67
C ILE A 79 -6.33 -1.69 -4.99
N ASN A 80 -7.26 -2.26 -5.74
CA ASN A 80 -8.10 -3.35 -5.27
C ASN A 80 -7.32 -4.69 -5.29
N SER A 81 -6.46 -4.87 -4.30
CA SER A 81 -5.51 -5.98 -4.23
C SER A 81 -6.02 -7.18 -3.42
N TYR A 82 -7.24 -7.16 -2.88
CA TYR A 82 -7.70 -8.18 -1.94
C TYR A 82 -9.11 -8.71 -2.22
N ALA A 83 -9.22 -10.04 -2.36
CA ALA A 83 -10.49 -10.72 -2.15
C ALA A 83 -11.00 -10.44 -0.74
N ARG A 84 -12.29 -10.07 -0.62
CA ARG A 84 -12.99 -9.79 0.65
C ARG A 84 -13.22 -11.04 1.52
N SER A 85 -12.17 -11.82 1.76
CA SER A 85 -12.10 -12.96 2.67
C SER A 85 -12.05 -12.49 4.14
N ARG A 86 -13.15 -11.86 4.60
CA ARG A 86 -13.57 -11.59 6.00
C ARG A 86 -12.55 -11.10 7.05
N ARG A 87 -11.32 -10.72 6.72
CA ARG A 87 -10.33 -10.17 7.66
C ARG A 87 -9.51 -9.03 7.03
N HIS A 88 -9.61 -7.86 7.67
CA HIS A 88 -8.74 -6.68 7.55
C HIS A 88 -8.64 -5.98 6.18
N ILE A 89 -9.53 -4.99 5.99
CA ILE A 89 -9.34 -3.86 5.06
C ILE A 89 -8.12 -3.03 5.53
N THR A 90 -7.29 -2.60 4.59
CA THR A 90 -6.04 -1.85 4.82
C THR A 90 -5.92 -0.81 3.68
N THR A 91 -6.11 0.49 3.96
CA THR A 91 -6.14 1.62 2.98
C THR A 91 -5.32 2.82 3.54
N VAL A 92 -4.17 3.27 2.97
CA VAL A 92 -3.34 4.32 3.63
C VAL A 92 -3.95 5.67 3.37
N LYS A 93 -4.18 6.36 4.48
CA LYS A 93 -4.15 7.80 4.51
C LYS A 93 -2.70 8.20 4.66
N LEU A 94 -2.03 8.50 3.55
CA LEU A 94 -0.70 9.09 3.61
C LEU A 94 -0.94 10.58 3.76
N ILE A 95 -0.59 11.07 4.93
CA ILE A 95 -0.72 12.47 5.29
C ILE A 95 0.24 13.25 4.40
N SER A 96 -0.29 14.15 3.58
CA SER A 96 0.43 15.26 2.99
C SER A 96 0.06 16.57 3.69
#